data_AF-A0A966JYK0-F1
#
_entry.id   AF-A0A966JYK0-F1
#
_cell.length_a   1.000
_cell.length_b   1.000
_cell.length_c   1.000
_cell.angle_alpha   90.00
_cell.angle_beta   90.00
_cell.angle_gamma   90.00
#
_symmetry.space_group_name_H-M   'P 1'
#
loop_
_entity.id
_entity.type
_entity.pdbx_description
1 polymer ?
#
loop_
_entity_poly.entity_id
_entity_poly.type
_entity_poly.pdbx_seq_one_letter_code
_entity_poly.pdbx_strand_id
1 'polypeptide(L)' 'MNNPSKSPGLSYRDAGVDIDAGDALVDRIKPLAKKTMRDGVLAGIGGFGALFEVPKRYQEPILVSG' A
#
# COMPACT_ATOMS: atom_id res chain seq x y z
N MET A 1 -29.85 11.78 37.43
CA MET A 1 -28.84 12.01 36.39
C MET A 1 -28.34 10.67 35.90
N ASN A 2 -28.72 10.23 34.69
CA ASN A 2 -28.16 9.01 34.08
C ASN A 2 -27.06 9.43 33.10
N ASN A 3 -25.82 9.11 33.42
CA ASN A 3 -24.68 9.32 32.54
C ASN A 3 -24.28 7.94 32.00
N PRO A 4 -24.61 7.55 30.76
CA PRO A 4 -24.09 6.31 30.21
C PRO A 4 -22.58 6.51 30.01
N SER A 5 -21.81 5.74 30.75
CA SER A 5 -20.35 5.64 30.59
C SER A 5 -20.03 5.36 29.13
N LYS A 6 -19.41 6.34 28.47
CA LYS A 6 -18.92 6.22 27.10
C LYS A 6 -17.75 5.24 27.13
N SER A 7 -17.99 3.96 26.81
CA SER A 7 -16.91 3.01 26.57
C SER A 7 -15.97 3.63 25.54
N PRO A 8 -14.65 3.75 25.80
CA PRO A 8 -13.73 4.24 24.80
C PRO A 8 -13.85 3.33 23.57
N GLY A 9 -14.28 3.91 22.45
CA GLY A 9 -14.38 3.16 21.20
C GLY A 9 -12.99 2.71 20.78
N LEU A 10 -12.86 1.46 20.35
CA LEU A 10 -11.60 0.94 19.80
C LEU A 10 -11.20 1.79 18.60
N SER A 11 -10.03 2.41 18.66
CA SER A 11 -9.44 3.12 17.54
C SER A 11 -8.67 2.15 16.65
N TYR A 12 -8.49 2.52 15.38
CA TYR A 12 -7.63 1.77 14.46
C TYR A 12 -6.18 1.71 14.96
N ARG A 13 -5.75 2.72 15.73
CA ARG A 13 -4.45 2.75 16.41
C ARG A 13 -4.37 1.75 17.56
N ASP A 14 -5.47 1.48 18.26
CA ASP A 14 -5.52 0.43 19.31
C ASP A 14 -5.35 -0.98 18.72
N ALA A 15 -5.65 -1.16 17.43
CA ALA A 15 -5.32 -2.38 16.69
C ALA A 15 -3.84 -2.44 16.23
N GLY A 16 -3.01 -1.47 16.63
CA GLY A 16 -1.58 -1.39 16.28
C GLY A 16 -1.30 -0.73 14.93
N VAL A 17 -2.29 -0.08 14.32
CA VAL A 17 -2.12 0.56 13.00
C VAL A 17 -1.94 2.07 13.13
N ASP A 18 -0.79 2.57 12.65
CA ASP A 18 -0.49 3.99 12.59
C ASP A 18 -0.47 4.45 11.13
N ILE A 19 -1.54 5.13 10.71
CA ILE A 19 -1.73 5.60 9.33
C ILE A 19 -0.69 6.67 8.98
N ASP A 20 -0.49 7.65 9.88
CA ASP A 20 0.45 8.76 9.66
C ASP A 20 1.89 8.23 9.52
N ALA A 21 2.27 7.25 10.34
CA ALA A 21 3.57 6.59 10.23
C ALA A 21 3.72 5.83 8.90
N GLY A 22 2.65 5.19 8.42
CA GLY A 22 2.59 4.53 7.12
C GLY A 22 2.82 5.50 5.96
N ASP A 23 2.09 6.62 5.94
CA ASP A 23 2.21 7.64 4.90
C ASP A 23 3.59 8.29 4.90
N ALA A 24 4.13 8.61 6.09
CA ALA A 24 5.47 9.16 6.23
C ALA A 24 6.56 8.19 5.72
N LEU A 25 6.39 6.88 5.94
CA LEU A 25 7.29 5.88 5.38
C LEU A 25 7.22 5.86 3.86
N VAL A 26 6.01 5.82 3.30
CA VAL A 26 5.78 5.84 1.84
C VAL A 26 6.50 7.02 1.20
N ASP A 27 6.37 8.23 1.75
CA ASP A 27 7.04 9.43 1.25
C ASP A 27 8.57 9.33 1.28
N ARG A 28 9.13 8.75 2.35
CA ARG A 28 10.58 8.56 2.49
C ARG A 28 11.13 7.56 1.46
N ILE A 29 10.39 6.50 1.13
CA ILE A 29 10.86 5.46 0.22
C ILE A 29 10.48 5.70 -1.25
N LYS A 30 9.53 6.61 -1.55
CA LYS A 30 9.12 7.00 -2.92
C LYS A 30 10.31 7.22 -3.87
N PRO A 31 11.37 7.97 -3.50
CA PRO A 31 12.52 8.16 -4.39
C PRO A 31 13.30 6.86 -4.68
N LEU A 32 13.35 5.94 -3.71
CA LEU A 32 14.03 4.65 -3.87
C LEU A 32 13.22 3.73 -4.77
N ALA A 33 11.90 3.62 -4.55
CA ALA A 33 10.99 2.88 -5.41
C ALA A 33 10.97 3.44 -6.84
N LYS A 34 11.01 4.77 -7.00
CA LYS A 34 11.07 5.41 -8.32
C LYS A 34 12.31 5.01 -9.12
N LYS A 35 13.45 4.75 -8.47
CA LYS A 35 14.68 4.30 -9.15
C LYS A 35 14.56 2.90 -9.75
N THR A 36 13.60 2.09 -9.30
CA THR A 36 13.36 0.73 -9.82
C THR A 36 12.26 0.68 -10.87
N MET A 37 11.75 1.84 -11.32
CA MET A 37 10.77 1.91 -12.40
C MET A 37 11.33 1.29 -13.67
N ARG A 38 10.51 0.49 -14.35
CA ARG A 38 10.85 -0.22 -15.58
C ARG A 38 9.61 -0.39 -16.44
N ASP A 39 9.82 -0.73 -17.70
CA ASP A 39 8.75 -1.03 -18.65
C ASP A 39 7.80 -2.07 -18.05
N GLY A 40 6.50 -1.77 -18.15
CA GLY A 40 5.41 -2.56 -17.59
C GLY A 40 4.87 -2.02 -16.26
N VAL A 41 5.64 -1.27 -15.47
CA VAL A 41 5.10 -0.65 -14.23
C VAL A 41 4.12 0.47 -14.60
N LEU A 42 2.86 0.38 -14.15
CA LEU A 42 1.82 1.33 -14.55
C LEU A 42 1.62 2.50 -13.58
N ALA A 43 2.12 2.41 -12.35
CA ALA A 43 2.00 3.45 -11.33
C ALA A 43 3.11 3.37 -10.27
N GLY A 44 3.28 4.46 -9.51
CA GLY A 44 4.16 4.50 -8.33
C GLY A 44 3.49 3.93 -7.07
N ILE A 45 4.18 4.06 -5.93
CA ILE A 45 3.69 3.60 -4.62
C ILE A 45 2.82 4.65 -3.91
N GLY A 46 1.91 4.20 -3.03
CA GLY A 46 0.99 5.05 -2.25
C GLY A 46 -0.48 4.94 -2.63
N GLY A 47 -0.81 4.17 -3.67
CA GLY A 47 -2.18 3.73 -3.96
C GLY A 47 -2.50 2.40 -3.27
N PHE A 48 -3.75 1.97 -3.36
CA PHE A 48 -4.23 0.70 -2.77
C PHE A 48 -3.60 -0.55 -3.42
N GLY A 49 -3.14 -0.45 -4.67
CA GLY A 49 -2.56 -1.57 -5.40
C GLY A 49 -1.50 -1.13 -6.41
N ALA A 50 -0.67 -2.08 -6.81
CA ALA A 50 0.32 -1.93 -7.87
C ALA A 50 -0.10 -2.73 -9.10
N LEU A 51 0.30 -2.26 -10.28
CA LEU A 51 -0.08 -2.85 -11.55
C LEU A 51 1.16 -2.99 -12.44
N PHE A 52 1.23 -4.11 -13.15
CA PHE A 52 2.29 -4.39 -14.11
C PHE A 52 1.70 -4.97 -15.41
N GLU A 53 1.99 -4.35 -16.55
CA GLU A 53 1.62 -4.86 -17.86
C GLU A 53 2.53 -6.02 -18.28
N VAL A 54 1.93 -7.14 -18.69
CA VAL A 54 2.68 -8.27 -19.24
C VAL A 54 3.18 -7.91 -20.65
N PRO A 55 4.48 -8.02 -20.95
CA PRO A 55 5.00 -7.67 -22.27
C PRO A 55 4.35 -8.48 -23.40
N LYS A 56 3.92 -7.80 -24.47
CA LYS A 56 3.23 -8.39 -25.63
C LYS A 56 4.04 -9.43 -26.42
N ARG A 57 5.34 -9.58 -26.14
CA ARG A 57 6.22 -10.57 -26.78
C ARG A 57 5.95 -12.01 -26.33
N TYR A 58 5.23 -12.19 -25.21
CA TYR A 58 4.89 -13.52 -24.71
C TYR A 58 3.51 -13.92 -25.23
N GLN A 59 3.42 -15.11 -25.83
CA GLN A 59 2.16 -15.64 -26.37
C GLN A 59 1.32 -16.32 -25.28
N GLU A 60 1.95 -17.14 -24.45
CA GLU A 60 1.29 -17.89 -23.37
C GLU A 60 2.09 -17.73 -22.06
N PRO A 61 2.06 -16.53 -21.45
CA PRO A 61 2.85 -16.25 -20.26
C PRO A 61 2.34 -17.01 -19.03
N ILE A 62 3.26 -17.64 -18.29
CA ILE A 62 3.00 -18.24 -16.98
C ILE A 62 3.52 -17.29 -15.89
N LEU A 63 2.67 -16.93 -14.95
CA LEU A 63 3.02 -16.09 -13.80
C LEU A 63 3.40 -16.99 -12.61
N VAL A 64 4.55 -16.73 -12.01
CA VAL A 64 5.04 -17.46 -10.83
C VAL A 64 5.15 -16.47 -9.67
N SER A 65 4.53 -16.81 -8.54
CA SER A 65 4.64 -16.11 -7.26
C SER A 65 4.84 -17.11 -6.14
N GLY A 66 5.44 -16.66 -5.03
CA GLY A 66 5.59 -17.42 -3.78
C GLY A 66 5.36 -16.52 -2.58
#